data_AF-A0A2V7GFP1-F1
#
_entry.id   AF-A0A2V7GFP1-F1
#
_cell.length_a   1.000
_cell.length_b   1.000
_cell.length_c   1.000
_cell.angle_alpha   90.00
_cell.angle_beta   90.00
_cell.angle_gamma   90.00
#
_symmetry.space_group_name_H-M   'P 1'
#
loop_
_entity.id
_entity.type
_entity.pdbx_description
1 polymer ?
#
loop_
_entity_poly.entity_id
_entity_poly.type
_entity_poly.pdbx_seq_one_letter_code
_entity_poly.pdbx_strand_id
1 'polypeptide(L)' 'TMHANYFVNLGTATAADVLKLIEHVRKTVAKKAGVELATEVKVIG' A
#
# COMPACT_ATOMS: atom_id res chain seq x y z
N THR A 1 3.93 18.96 -5.74
CA THR A 1 3.67 18.08 -4.59
C THR A 1 3.40 16.67 -5.09
N MET A 2 4.02 15.65 -4.49
CA MET A 2 3.76 14.25 -4.86
C MET A 2 2.72 13.65 -3.91
N HIS A 3 1.92 12.71 -4.41
CA HIS A 3 0.82 12.12 -3.66
C HIS A 3 1.23 10.76 -3.08
N ALA A 4 1.32 10.65 -1.76
CA ALA A 4 1.90 9.50 -1.06
C ALA A 4 1.06 8.21 -1.14
N ASN A 5 -0.24 8.31 -1.45
CA ASN A 5 -1.13 7.14 -1.44
C ASN A 5 -1.10 6.32 -2.75
N TYR A 6 -0.23 6.68 -3.71
CA TYR A 6 -0.06 5.89 -4.93
C TYR A 6 1.06 4.86 -4.77
N PHE A 7 0.73 3.60 -5.02
CA PHE A 7 1.71 2.53 -5.18
C PHE A 7 2.11 2.46 -6.65
N VAL A 8 3.34 2.90 -6.97
CA VAL A 8 3.83 3.00 -8.34
C VAL A 8 4.78 1.85 -8.63
N ASN A 9 4.53 1.11 -9.71
CA ASN A 9 5.49 0.15 -10.24
C ASN A 9 6.55 0.89 -11.07
N LEU A 10 7.82 0.78 -10.69
CA LEU A 10 8.95 1.39 -11.40
C LEU A 10 9.53 0.50 -12.52
N GLY A 11 8.92 -0.64 -12.81
CA GLY A 11 9.27 -1.53 -13.91
C GLY A 11 8.84 -2.98 -13.65
N THR A 12 9.55 -3.66 -12.76
CA THR A 12 9.45 -5.12 -12.57
C THR A 12 8.67 -5.56 -11.33
N ALA A 13 7.96 -4.65 -10.65
CA ALA A 13 7.22 -5.00 -9.45
C ALA A 13 6.08 -5.98 -9.78
N THR A 14 5.99 -7.04 -8.99
CA THR A 14 4.93 -8.04 -9.08
C THR A 14 3.72 -7.65 -8.22
N ALA A 15 2.57 -8.29 -8.44
CA ALA A 15 1.41 -8.12 -7.57
C ALA A 15 1.75 -8.43 -6.10
N ALA A 16 2.59 -9.43 -5.85
CA ALA A 16 3.06 -9.78 -4.51
C ALA A 16 3.88 -8.65 -3.87
N ASP A 17 4.69 -7.93 -4.64
CA ASP A 17 5.47 -6.79 -4.13
C ASP A 17 4.57 -5.64 -3.73
N VAL A 18 3.56 -5.33 -4.54
CA VAL A 18 2.57 -4.28 -4.23
C VAL A 18 1.76 -4.65 -2.99
N LEU A 19 1.28 -5.89 -2.87
CA LEU A 19 0.53 -6.35 -1.71
C LEU A 19 1.36 -6.31 -0.41
N LYS A 20 2.64 -6.69 -0.47
CA LYS A 20 3.56 -6.57 0.68
C LYS A 20 3.74 -5.11 1.10
N LEU A 21 3.86 -4.21 0.13
CA LEU A 21 4.06 -2.78 0.41
C LEU A 21 2.79 -2.15 1.02
N ILE A 22 1.60 -2.52 0.52
CA ILE A 22 0.31 -2.11 1.11
C ILE A 22 0.25 -2.54 2.58
N GLU A 23 0.57 -3.80 2.88
CA GLU A 23 0.52 -4.33 4.25
C GLU A 23 1.52 -3.62 5.18
N HIS A 24 2.72 -3.33 4.69
CA HIS A 24 3.70 -2.56 5.45
C HIS A 24 3.19 -1.16 5.80
N VAL A 25 2.58 -0.45 4.84
CA VAL A 25 2.01 0.89 5.06
C VAL A 25 0.87 0.83 6.06
N ARG A 26 -0.07 -0.12 5.92
CA ARG A 26 -1.19 -0.31 6.85
C ARG A 26 -0.70 -0.47 8.29
N LYS A 27 0.21 -1.41 8.54
CA LYS A 27 0.81 -1.64 9.87
C LYS A 27 1.51 -0.41 10.42
N THR A 28 2.23 0.32 9.57
CA THR A 28 2.97 1.51 9.98
C THR A 28 2.03 2.64 10.39
N VAL A 29 0.96 2.86 9.64
CA VAL A 29 -0.05 3.89 9.94
C VAL A 29 -0.86 3.51 11.17
N ALA A 30 -1.28 2.26 11.31
CA ALA A 30 -1.92 1.76 12.51
C ALA A 30 -1.05 2.01 13.77
N LYS A 31 0.24 1.68 13.71
CA LYS A 31 1.16 1.89 14.83
C LYS A 31 1.42 3.36 15.16
N LYS A 32 1.58 4.21 14.14
CA LYS A 32 2.01 5.62 14.33
C LYS A 32 0.85 6.59 14.57
N ALA A 33 -0.28 6.34 13.92
CA ALA A 33 -1.43 7.24 13.92
C ALA A 33 -2.66 6.63 14.61
N GLY A 34 -2.65 5.33 14.94
CA GLY A 34 -3.81 4.65 15.54
C GLY A 34 -4.97 4.46 14.56
N VAL A 35 -4.71 4.58 13.25
CA VAL A 35 -5.73 4.49 12.20
C VAL A 35 -5.52 3.24 11.34
N GLU A 36 -6.59 2.47 11.17
CA GLU A 36 -6.63 1.36 10.23
C GLU A 36 -7.02 1.84 8.84
N LEU A 37 -6.12 1.70 7.88
CA LEU A 37 -6.39 2.07 6.48
C LEU A 37 -7.20 1.00 5.77
N ALA A 38 -8.17 1.36 4.95
CA ALA A 38 -8.82 0.46 4.00
C ALA A 38 -8.25 0.66 2.59
N THR A 39 -8.15 -0.41 1.80
CA THR A 39 -7.69 -0.33 0.41
C THR A 39 -8.82 0.13 -0.51
N GLU A 40 -8.58 1.15 -1.32
CA GLU A 40 -9.51 1.60 -2.36
C GLU A 40 -9.56 0.64 -3.56
N VAL A 41 -8.41 0.04 -3.87
CA VAL A 41 -8.26 -0.90 -4.98
C VAL A 41 -8.87 -2.26 -4.65
N LYS A 42 -9.40 -2.92 -5.69
CA LYS A 42 -9.84 -4.32 -5.61
C LYS A 42 -8.71 -5.24 -6.04
N VAL A 43 -8.43 -6.25 -5.23
CA VAL A 43 -7.48 -7.32 -5.57
C VAL A 43 -8.26 -8.44 -6.25
N ILE A 44 -7.84 -8.82 -7.46
CA ILE A 44 -8.42 -9.92 -8.24
C ILE A 44 -7.33 -10.96 -8.46
N GLY A 45 -7.67 -12.25 -8.29
CA GLY A 45 -6.78 -13.39 -8.44
C GLY A 45 -7.56 -14.65 -8.78
#